data_AF-A0A257GXA9-F1
#
_entry.id   AF-A0A257GXA9-F1
#
_cell.length_a   1.000
_cell.length_b   1.000
_cell.length_c   1.000
_cell.angle_alpha   90.00
_cell.angle_beta   90.00
_cell.angle_gamma   90.00
#
_symmetry.space_group_name_H-M   'P 1'
#
loop_
_entity.id
_entity.type
_entity.pdbx_description
1 polymer ?
#
loop_
_entity_poly.entity_id
_entity_poly.type
_entity_poly.pdbx_seq_one_letter_code
_entity_poly.pdbx_strand_id
1 'polypeptide(L)'
;LNSGSAILALSRARPVLVPAIGSMPELADLVGHDWVRIYAGELDGEVLRDFAAHIRSMPPEASPDLSPLSWDRVTSDLRLFLGKLL
;
A
#
# COMPACT_ATOMS: atom_id res chain seq x y z
N LEU A 1 -4.84 13.71 0.24
CA LEU A 1 -4.20 12.43 -0.17
C LEU A 1 -5.17 11.30 0.16
N ASN A 2 -5.44 10.39 -0.77
CA ASN A 2 -6.53 9.42 -0.64
C ASN A 2 -6.00 7.99 -0.55
N SER A 3 -5.73 7.51 0.66
CA SER A 3 -5.30 6.13 0.92
C SER A 3 -6.29 5.09 0.37
N GLY A 4 -7.59 5.41 0.31
CA GLY A 4 -8.61 4.55 -0.29
C GLY A 4 -8.40 4.25 -1.77
N SER A 5 -7.88 5.21 -2.56
CA SER A 5 -7.57 4.98 -3.98
C SER A 5 -6.37 4.05 -4.16
N ALA A 6 -5.35 4.17 -3.29
CA ALA A 6 -4.21 3.26 -3.27
C ALA A 6 -4.65 1.84 -2.91
N ILE A 7 -5.44 1.69 -1.84
CA ILE A 7 -5.99 0.39 -1.41
C ILE A 7 -6.85 -0.24 -2.50
N LEU A 8 -7.66 0.55 -3.22
CA LEU A 8 -8.44 0.05 -4.34
C LEU A 8 -7.56 -0.52 -5.47
N ALA A 9 -6.48 0.16 -5.85
CA ALA A 9 -5.54 -0.33 -6.85
C ALA A 9 -4.87 -1.64 -6.39
N LEU A 10 -4.42 -1.68 -5.14
CA LEU A 10 -3.81 -2.86 -4.53
C LEU A 10 -4.76 -4.05 -4.50
N SER A 11 -6.05 -3.83 -4.22
CA SER A 11 -7.08 -4.90 -4.27
C SER A 11 -7.25 -5.55 -5.65
N ARG A 12 -6.71 -4.91 -6.70
CA ARG A 12 -6.70 -5.40 -8.08
C ARG A 12 -5.31 -5.85 -8.53
N ALA A 13 -4.41 -6.13 -7.58
CA ALA A 13 -3.02 -6.46 -7.85
C ALA A 13 -2.36 -5.43 -8.79
N ARG A 14 -2.58 -4.13 -8.51
CA ARG A 14 -1.93 -3.03 -9.21
C ARG A 14 -0.99 -2.32 -8.24
N PRO A 15 0.35 -2.40 -8.45
CA PRO A 15 1.29 -1.59 -7.69
C PRO A 15 1.00 -0.10 -7.88
N VAL A 16 1.32 0.70 -6.87
CA VAL A 16 1.15 2.15 -6.88
C VAL A 16 2.48 2.86 -6.64
N LEU A 17 2.65 4.00 -7.31
CA LEU A 17 3.74 4.95 -7.07
C LEU A 17 3.13 6.21 -6.45
N VAL A 18 3.58 6.55 -5.25
CA VAL A 18 2.98 7.61 -4.44
C VAL A 18 4.06 8.48 -3.78
N PRO A 19 3.79 9.76 -3.49
CA PRO A 19 4.74 10.58 -2.74
C PRO A 19 4.84 10.10 -1.29
N ALA A 20 6.00 10.28 -0.66
CA ALA A 20 6.26 9.96 0.75
C ALA A 20 5.59 10.95 1.72
N ILE A 21 4.25 10.99 1.70
CA ILE A 21 3.43 11.88 2.53
C ILE A 21 2.20 11.14 3.10
N GLY A 22 1.64 11.67 4.18
CA GLY A 22 0.47 11.08 4.84
C GLY A 22 0.72 9.62 5.22
N SER A 23 -0.27 8.76 5.01
CA SER A 23 -0.22 7.34 5.38
C SER A 23 0.51 6.42 4.37
N MET A 24 1.21 6.98 3.38
CA MET A 24 1.83 6.18 2.31
C MET A 24 3.06 5.41 2.75
N PRO A 25 3.99 5.97 3.55
CA PRO A 25 5.10 5.20 4.11
C PRO A 25 4.61 4.01 4.94
N GLU A 26 3.61 4.22 5.80
CA GLU A 26 3.04 3.16 6.64
C GLU A 26 2.32 2.10 5.79
N LEU A 27 1.63 2.50 4.71
CA LEU A 27 1.01 1.57 3.78
C LEU A 27 2.07 0.74 3.03
N ALA A 28 3.22 1.33 2.69
CA ALA A 28 4.33 0.63 2.06
C ALA A 28 4.99 -0.38 2.99
N ASP A 29 5.18 -0.02 4.26
CA ASP A 29 5.68 -0.95 5.27
C ASP A 29 4.69 -2.08 5.57
N LEU A 30 3.38 -1.80 5.46
CA LEU A 30 2.31 -2.77 5.72
C LEU A 30 2.13 -3.78 4.57
N VAL A 31 2.12 -3.31 3.32
CA VAL A 31 1.78 -4.11 2.13
C VAL A 31 3.02 -4.58 1.36
N GLY A 32 4.15 -3.90 1.55
CA GLY A 32 5.42 -4.16 0.88
C GLY A 32 5.74 -3.13 -0.20
N HIS A 33 7.03 -2.80 -0.31
CA HIS A 33 7.57 -1.79 -1.23
C HIS A 33 7.52 -2.22 -2.70
N ASP A 34 7.29 -3.51 -2.99
CA ASP A 34 6.98 -3.98 -4.35
C ASP A 34 5.58 -3.55 -4.82
N TRP A 35 4.68 -3.30 -3.89
CA TRP A 35 3.31 -2.93 -4.18
C TRP A 35 3.05 -1.45 -3.99
N VAL A 36 3.75 -0.81 -3.07
CA VAL A 36 3.63 0.62 -2.77
C VAL A 36 5.02 1.22 -2.82
N ARG A 37 5.41 1.76 -3.97
CA ARG A 37 6.65 2.52 -4.09
C ARG A 37 6.43 3.96 -3.70
N ILE A 38 7.28 4.44 -2.81
CA ILE A 38 7.31 5.83 -2.40
C ILE A 38 8.41 6.58 -3.16
N TYR A 39 8.11 7.78 -3.64
CA TYR A 39 9.13 8.72 -4.13
C TYR A 39 9.26 9.90 -3.18
N ALA A 40 10.48 10.43 -3.10
CA ALA A 40 10.80 11.63 -2.34
C ALA A 40 11.05 12.80 -3.30
N GLY A 41 10.64 14.01 -2.90
CA GLY A 41 10.76 15.19 -3.75
C GLY A 41 9.77 15.19 -4.90
N GLU A 42 10.20 15.70 -6.06
CA GLU A 42 9.38 15.82 -7.26
C GLU A 42 9.31 14.51 -8.03
N LEU A 43 8.17 14.27 -8.68
CA LEU A 43 8.02 13.15 -9.60
C LEU A 43 8.72 13.48 -10.92
N ASP A 44 9.71 12.67 -11.29
CA ASP A 44 10.46 12.83 -12.54
C ASP A 44 10.41 11.60 -13.45
N GLY A 45 11.07 11.72 -14.61
CA GLY A 45 11.11 10.67 -15.60
C GLY A 45 11.95 9.45 -15.20
N GLU A 46 12.91 9.59 -14.29
CA GLU A 46 13.69 8.47 -13.77
C GLU A 46 12.83 7.61 -12.84
N VAL A 47 12.14 8.25 -11.89
CA VAL A 47 11.19 7.59 -10.99
C VAL A 47 10.12 6.82 -11.77
N LEU A 48 9.57 7.42 -12.83
CA LEU A 48 8.57 6.76 -13.69
C LEU A 48 9.14 5.56 -14.46
N ARG A 49 10.37 5.68 -14.99
CA ARG A 49 11.03 4.58 -15.72
C ARG A 49 11.33 3.40 -14.81
N ASP A 50 11.83 3.67 -13.61
CA ASP A 50 12.15 2.66 -12.61
C ASP A 50 10.89 1.94 -12.14
N PHE A 51 9.81 2.68 -11.88
CA PHE A 51 8.53 2.08 -11.52
C PHE A 51 7.94 1.23 -12.66
N ALA A 52 8.04 1.69 -13.91
CA ALA A 52 7.58 0.92 -15.05
C ALA A 52 8.42 -0.34 -15.29
N ALA A 53 9.75 -0.29 -15.05
CA ALA A 53 10.62 -1.44 -15.11
C ALA A 53 10.28 -2.47 -14.03
N HIS A 54 10.02 -1.99 -12.81
CA HIS A 54 9.55 -2.82 -11.71
C HIS A 54 8.27 -3.58 -12.05
N ILE A 55 7.22 -2.88 -12.50
CA ILE A 55 5.94 -3.51 -12.86
C ILE A 55 6.13 -4.62 -13.90
N ARG A 56 7.01 -4.39 -14.90
CA ARG A 56 7.32 -5.39 -15.93
C ARG A 56 8.07 -6.60 -15.41
N SER A 57 8.78 -6.48 -14.28
CA SER A 57 9.51 -7.59 -13.66
C SER A 57 8.64 -8.44 -12.72
N MET A 58 7.45 -7.96 -12.34
CA MET A 58 6.57 -8.69 -11.44
C MET A 58 5.93 -9.91 -12.13
N PRO A 59 5.81 -11.05 -11.43
CA PRO A 59 5.07 -12.20 -11.93
C PRO A 59 3.60 -11.82 -12.21
N PRO A 60 2.99 -12.30 -13.31
CA PRO A 60 1.58 -12.01 -13.63
C PRO A 60 0.58 -12.42 -12.53
N GLU A 61 0.94 -13.43 -11.72
CA GLU A 61 0.12 -14.01 -10.66
C GLU A 61 0.41 -13.40 -9.28
N ALA A 62 1.33 -12.45 -9.19
CA ALA A 62 1.65 -11.80 -7.92
C ALA A 62 0.43 -11.02 -7.39
N SER A 63 0.18 -11.11 -6.09
CA SER A 63 -0.78 -10.24 -5.39
C SER A 63 -0.19 -9.70 -4.08
N PRO A 64 -0.60 -8.51 -3.63
CA PRO A 64 -0.23 -8.02 -2.31
C PRO A 64 -0.94 -8.83 -1.23
N ASP A 65 -0.32 -8.93 -0.05
CA ASP A 65 -1.04 -9.33 1.14
C ASP A 65 -1.80 -8.12 1.70
N LEU A 66 -3.14 -8.20 1.68
CA LEU A 66 -4.02 -7.18 2.26
C LEU A 66 -4.74 -7.69 3.53
N SER A 67 -4.35 -8.85 4.06
CA SER A 67 -4.87 -9.36 5.33
C SER A 67 -4.74 -8.38 6.51
N PRO A 68 -3.71 -7.51 6.59
CA PRO A 68 -3.63 -6.50 7.65
C PRO A 68 -4.71 -5.41 7.54
N LEU A 69 -5.32 -5.23 6.36
CA LEU A 69 -6.39 -4.27 6.10
C LEU A 69 -7.78 -4.93 6.10
N SER A 70 -7.87 -6.22 6.46
CA SER A 70 -9.12 -6.97 6.46
C SER A 70 -10.10 -6.46 7.52
N TRP A 71 -11.40 -6.62 7.23
CA TRP A 71 -12.45 -6.34 8.21
C TRP A 71 -12.31 -7.17 9.49
N ASP A 72 -11.83 -8.40 9.38
CA ASP A 72 -11.59 -9.28 10.54
C ASP A 72 -10.52 -8.70 11.45
N ARG A 73 -9.42 -8.19 10.87
CA ARG A 73 -8.36 -7.52 11.63
C ARG A 73 -8.88 -6.27 12.32
N VAL A 74 -9.53 -5.38 11.57
CA VAL A 74 -10.09 -4.12 12.10
C VAL A 74 -11.09 -4.40 13.22
N THR A 75 -11.96 -5.39 13.05
CA THR A 75 -12.95 -5.78 14.06
C THR A 75 -12.29 -6.32 15.33
N SER A 76 -11.27 -7.15 15.19
CA SER A 76 -10.53 -7.72 16.33
C SER A 76 -9.82 -6.61 17.13
N ASP A 77 -9.12 -5.71 16.45
CA ASP A 77 -8.43 -4.57 17.07
C ASP A 77 -9.41 -3.63 17.77
N LEU A 78 -10.56 -3.34 17.15
CA LEU A 78 -11.62 -2.53 17.76
C LEU A 78 -12.20 -3.18 19.02
N ARG A 79 -12.47 -4.49 19.00
CA ARG A 79 -12.97 -5.22 20.18
C ARG A 79 -11.99 -5.17 21.34
N LEU A 80 -10.69 -5.39 21.06
CA LEU A 80 -9.64 -5.32 22.08
C LEU A 80 -9.53 -3.92 22.67
N PHE A 81 -9.63 -2.88 21.84
CA PHE A 81 -9.60 -1.49 22.29
C PHE A 81 -10.79 -1.17 23.20
N LEU A 82 -12.01 -1.48 22.75
CA LEU A 82 -13.23 -1.21 23.52
C LEU A 82 -13.27 -2.00 24.84
N GLY A 83 -12.78 -3.24 24.85
CA GLY A 83 -12.69 -4.06 26.06
C GLY A 83 -11.68 -3.56 27.10
N LYS A 84 -10.76 -2.66 26.74
CA LYS A 84 -9.84 -2.00 27.70
C LYS A 84 -10.44 -0.73 28.32
N LEU A 85 -11.49 -0.18 27.71
CA LEU A 85 -12.13 1.07 28.13
C LEU A 85 -13.30 0.83 29.09
N LEU A 86 -13.86 -0.38 29.09
CA LEU A 86 -14.97 -0.83 29.94
C LEU A 86 -14.44 -1.70 31.08
#